data_AF-A0A4Q3J753-F1
#
_entry.id   AF-A0A4Q3J753-F1
#
_cell.length_a   1.000
_cell.length_b   1.000
_cell.length_c   1.000
_cell.angle_alpha   90.00
_cell.angle_beta   90.00
_cell.angle_gamma   90.00
#
_symmetry.space_group_name_H-M   'P 1'
#
loop_
_entity.id
_entity.type
_entity.pdbx_description
1 polymer ?
#
loop_
_entity_poly.entity_id
_entity_poly.type
_entity_poly.pdbx_seq_one_letter_code
_entity_poly.pdbx_strand_id
1 'polypeptide(L)'
;IVHGRVLDENGRGVPNTLVEVWQANAGGRYRHKKDSYLAPIDPNFGGCGRTLTDENGYYFFRTIKPGAYPWRNWVNNWRPAHIHVSVFGTAFSQRLITQMYFEGDPLIAKCPIIATIPDQRAIDQLIAPLDLNAAVPLDCLAYKFDIVLRGRRSTLFENRLEGN
;
A
#
# COMPACT_ATOMS: atom_id res chain seq x y z
N ILE A 1 1.09 -12.80 2.50
CA ILE A 1 1.31 -12.20 1.16
C ILE A 1 0.48 -10.94 1.05
N VAL A 2 0.99 -9.91 0.40
CA VAL A 2 0.23 -8.75 -0.09
C VAL A 2 0.42 -8.74 -1.59
N HIS A 3 -0.67 -8.70 -2.36
CA HIS A 3 -0.60 -8.73 -3.82
C HIS A 3 -1.66 -7.85 -4.45
N GLY A 4 -1.48 -7.50 -5.71
CA GLY A 4 -2.48 -6.73 -6.45
C GLY A 4 -1.93 -6.22 -7.76
N ARG A 5 -2.67 -5.32 -8.39
CA ARG A 5 -2.26 -4.66 -9.65
C ARG A 5 -2.13 -3.16 -9.46
N VAL A 6 -1.14 -2.59 -10.13
CA VAL A 6 -1.10 -1.16 -10.42
C VAL A 6 -1.81 -0.95 -11.76
N LEU A 7 -2.87 -0.15 -11.73
CA LEU A 7 -3.73 0.16 -12.86
C LEU A 7 -3.71 1.66 -13.16
N ASP A 8 -4.01 2.06 -14.39
CA ASP A 8 -4.41 3.43 -14.70
C ASP A 8 -5.92 3.65 -14.54
N GLU A 9 -6.40 4.88 -14.70
CA GLU A 9 -7.82 5.23 -14.54
C GLU A 9 -8.75 4.57 -15.57
N ASN A 10 -8.19 4.00 -16.64
CA ASN A 10 -8.91 3.23 -17.65
C ASN A 10 -8.86 1.71 -17.38
N GLY A 11 -8.29 1.29 -16.26
CA GLY A 11 -8.17 -0.11 -15.86
C GLY A 11 -7.04 -0.88 -16.57
N ARG A 12 -6.12 -0.18 -17.25
CA ARG A 12 -4.96 -0.83 -17.89
C ARG A 12 -3.86 -1.07 -16.87
N GLY A 13 -3.25 -2.26 -16.89
CA GLY A 13 -2.07 -2.56 -16.09
C GLY A 13 -0.93 -1.59 -16.38
N VAL A 14 -0.23 -1.14 -15.34
CA VAL A 14 0.96 -0.30 -15.45
C VAL A 14 2.20 -1.18 -15.31
N PRO A 15 2.84 -1.59 -16.41
CA PRO A 15 3.95 -2.52 -16.35
C PRO A 15 5.27 -1.84 -15.94
N ASN A 16 6.20 -2.64 -15.40
CA ASN A 16 7.56 -2.23 -15.08
C ASN A 16 7.68 -0.97 -14.19
N THR A 17 6.66 -0.68 -13.37
CA THR A 17 6.70 0.46 -12.45
C THR A 17 7.22 0.03 -11.09
N LEU A 18 8.02 0.90 -10.46
CA LEU A 18 8.59 0.65 -9.14
C LEU A 18 7.53 0.81 -8.06
N VAL A 19 7.33 -0.27 -7.30
CA VAL A 19 6.55 -0.31 -6.07
C VAL A 19 7.49 -0.54 -4.90
N GLU A 20 7.50 0.39 -3.95
CA GLU A 20 8.28 0.30 -2.73
C GLU A 20 7.35 0.30 -1.52
N VAL A 21 7.70 -0.49 -0.51
CA VAL A 21 6.93 -0.60 0.73
C VAL A 21 7.81 -0.44 1.95
N TRP A 22 7.25 0.15 3.02
CA TRP A 22 7.86 0.13 4.34
C TRP A 22 6.80 0.06 5.44
N GLN A 23 7.14 -0.56 6.57
CA GLN A 23 6.21 -0.84 7.65
C GLN A 23 6.92 -1.07 8.99
N ALA A 24 6.14 -1.05 10.07
CA ALA A 24 6.54 -1.54 11.38
C ALA A 24 6.62 -3.07 11.41
N ASN A 25 7.24 -3.62 12.46
CA ASN A 25 7.17 -5.05 12.78
C ASN A 25 5.79 -5.44 13.35
N ALA A 26 5.62 -6.72 13.71
CA ALA A 26 4.38 -7.25 14.31
C ALA A 26 3.94 -6.54 15.60
N GLY A 27 4.87 -5.91 16.33
CA GLY A 27 4.59 -5.16 17.55
C GLY A 27 4.34 -3.67 17.33
N GLY A 28 4.32 -3.19 16.08
CA GLY A 28 4.17 -1.76 15.79
C GLY A 28 5.44 -0.94 15.97
N ARG A 29 6.62 -1.57 16.01
CA ARG A 29 7.93 -0.90 16.11
C ARG A 29 8.60 -0.79 14.74
N TYR A 30 8.96 0.42 14.34
CA TYR A 30 9.81 0.68 13.18
C TYR A 30 11.29 0.52 13.52
N ARG A 31 12.06 -0.01 12.56
CA ARG A 31 13.53 0.03 12.57
C ARG A 31 14.04 1.40 12.16
N HIS A 32 13.70 2.43 12.94
CA HIS A 32 14.12 3.80 12.68
C HIS A 32 14.58 4.48 13.97
N LYS A 33 15.68 5.24 13.91
CA LYS A 33 16.31 5.88 15.08
C LYS A 33 15.40 6.81 15.89
N LYS A 34 14.36 7.37 15.25
CA LYS A 34 13.39 8.27 15.91
C LYS A 34 12.20 7.54 16.52
N ASP A 35 12.08 6.22 16.30
CA ASP A 35 11.02 5.45 16.93
C ASP A 35 11.45 5.02 18.34
N SER A 36 10.85 5.66 19.34
CA SER A 36 11.07 5.40 20.76
C SER A 36 9.93 4.59 21.42
N TYR A 37 9.03 3.96 20.63
CA TYR A 37 7.99 3.11 21.20
C TYR A 37 8.61 1.90 21.92
N LEU A 38 8.02 1.48 23.04
CA LEU A 38 8.59 0.45 23.92
C LEU A 38 8.51 -0.97 23.34
N ALA A 39 7.68 -1.20 22.32
CA ALA A 39 7.62 -2.50 21.65
C ALA A 39 9.03 -2.90 21.15
N PRO A 40 9.42 -4.17 21.29
CA PRO A 40 10.76 -4.63 20.95
C PRO A 40 11.02 -4.56 19.44
N ILE A 41 12.28 -4.36 19.07
CA ILE A 41 12.75 -4.59 17.71
C ILE A 41 12.85 -6.10 17.49
N ASP A 42 12.38 -6.56 16.34
CA ASP A 42 12.62 -7.92 15.88
C ASP A 42 13.97 -7.94 15.15
N PRO A 43 14.99 -8.69 15.62
CA PRO A 43 16.30 -8.73 14.98
C PRO A 43 16.26 -9.26 13.54
N ASN A 44 15.27 -10.09 13.19
CA ASN A 44 15.13 -10.73 11.89
C ASN A 44 14.24 -9.95 10.91
N PHE A 45 13.69 -8.81 11.33
CA PHE A 45 12.79 -8.01 10.50
C PHE A 45 13.35 -6.63 10.15
N GLY A 46 13.48 -6.36 8.84
CA GLY A 46 13.91 -5.06 8.31
C GLY A 46 12.76 -4.06 8.17
N GLY A 47 11.64 -4.49 7.57
CA GLY A 47 10.44 -3.67 7.38
C GLY A 47 10.42 -2.83 6.10
N CYS A 48 11.24 -3.13 5.10
CA CYS A 48 11.18 -2.49 3.78
C CYS A 48 11.31 -3.52 2.64
N GLY A 49 10.76 -3.19 1.48
CA GLY A 49 10.82 -4.03 0.29
C GLY A 49 10.54 -3.22 -0.98
N ARG A 50 10.93 -3.75 -2.14
CA ARG A 50 10.63 -3.16 -3.44
C ARG A 50 10.52 -4.23 -4.52
N THR A 51 9.69 -3.97 -5.53
CA THR A 51 9.57 -4.80 -6.74
C THR A 51 9.20 -3.94 -7.93
N LEU A 52 9.37 -4.48 -9.13
CA LEU A 52 8.73 -3.95 -10.34
C LEU A 52 7.43 -4.72 -10.59
N THR A 53 6.44 -4.05 -11.16
CA THR A 53 5.24 -4.72 -11.67
C THR A 53 5.55 -5.53 -12.93
N ASP A 54 4.82 -6.63 -13.14
CA ASP A 54 4.90 -7.41 -14.37
C ASP A 54 4.19 -6.72 -15.56
N GLU A 55 4.12 -7.40 -16.72
CA GLU A 55 3.48 -6.90 -17.94
C GLU A 55 1.98 -6.56 -17.77
N ASN A 56 1.30 -7.15 -16.79
CA ASN A 56 -0.10 -6.93 -16.47
C ASN A 56 -0.30 -5.95 -15.30
N GLY A 57 0.79 -5.34 -14.81
CA GLY A 57 0.78 -4.44 -13.66
C GLY A 57 0.75 -5.16 -12.30
N TYR A 58 0.90 -6.49 -12.26
CA TYR A 58 0.84 -7.26 -11.02
C TYR A 58 2.10 -7.09 -10.18
N TYR A 59 1.94 -7.04 -8.86
CA TYR A 59 3.02 -7.06 -7.89
C TYR A 59 2.64 -7.92 -6.69
N PHE A 60 3.65 -8.43 -5.97
CA PHE A 60 3.43 -9.05 -4.67
C PHE A 60 4.61 -8.86 -3.73
N PHE A 61 4.31 -8.94 -2.44
CA PHE A 61 5.27 -8.96 -1.35
C PHE A 61 4.91 -10.08 -0.37
N ARG A 62 5.93 -10.72 0.21
CA ARG A 62 5.76 -11.53 1.42
C ARG A 62 6.33 -10.77 2.61
N THR A 63 5.50 -10.56 3.63
CA THR A 63 5.84 -9.76 4.82
C THR A 63 5.08 -10.28 6.03
N ILE A 64 5.41 -9.74 7.20
CA ILE A 64 4.67 -9.90 8.45
C ILE A 64 3.59 -8.82 8.54
N LYS A 65 2.37 -9.16 8.97
CA LYS A 65 1.33 -8.15 9.23
C LYS A 65 1.83 -7.19 10.33
N PRO A 66 1.94 -5.88 10.07
CA PRO A 66 2.44 -4.93 11.06
C PRO A 66 1.45 -4.78 12.21
N GLY A 67 1.98 -4.50 13.40
CA GLY A 67 1.17 -4.12 14.55
C GLY A 67 0.68 -2.68 14.44
N ALA A 68 -0.45 -2.40 15.09
CA ALA A 68 -0.85 -1.03 15.41
C ALA A 68 0.16 -0.39 16.36
N TYR A 69 0.31 0.94 16.29
CA TYR A 69 1.24 1.65 17.17
C TYR A 69 0.71 3.00 17.66
N PRO A 70 1.09 3.43 18.88
CA PRO A 70 0.70 4.73 19.41
C PRO A 70 1.55 5.85 18.80
N TRP A 71 0.99 7.05 18.70
CA TRP A 71 1.72 8.21 18.23
C TRP A 71 1.21 9.49 18.89
N ARG A 72 2.10 10.50 18.99
CA ARG A 72 1.84 11.76 19.67
C ARG A 72 1.06 12.73 18.77
N ASN A 73 -0.24 12.50 18.64
CA ASN A 73 -1.17 13.44 18.02
C ASN A 73 -2.11 14.02 19.10
N TRP A 74 -3.03 13.18 19.61
CA TRP A 74 -3.71 13.40 20.89
C TRP A 74 -3.13 12.46 21.98
N VAL A 75 -3.67 12.54 23.20
CA VAL A 75 -3.17 11.78 24.37
C VAL A 75 -3.15 10.26 24.14
N ASN A 76 -4.15 9.71 23.43
CA ASN A 76 -4.27 8.27 23.19
C ASN A 76 -4.68 7.95 21.75
N ASN A 77 -3.89 8.39 20.76
CA ASN A 77 -4.09 7.97 19.39
C ASN A 77 -3.22 6.79 19.00
N TRP A 78 -3.84 5.91 18.23
CA TRP A 78 -3.22 4.74 17.64
C TRP A 78 -3.39 4.80 16.12
N ARG A 79 -2.37 4.36 15.41
CA ARG A 79 -2.47 4.06 13.98
C ARG A 79 -2.98 2.63 13.82
N PRO A 80 -3.95 2.37 12.92
CA PRO A 80 -4.28 1.00 12.52
C PRO A 80 -3.04 0.31 11.94
N ALA A 81 -3.07 -1.02 11.86
CA ALA A 81 -2.06 -1.77 11.13
C ALA A 81 -2.01 -1.25 9.67
N HIS A 82 -0.82 -0.85 9.22
CA HIS A 82 -0.67 -0.33 7.86
C HIS A 82 0.71 -0.58 7.27
N ILE A 83 0.75 -0.64 5.94
CA ILE A 83 1.96 -0.65 5.13
C ILE A 83 1.98 0.62 4.31
N HIS A 84 3.08 1.37 4.36
CA HIS A 84 3.28 2.49 3.45
C HIS A 84 3.66 1.98 2.07
N VAL A 85 3.12 2.61 1.03
CA VAL A 85 3.35 2.24 -0.36
C VAL A 85 3.76 3.48 -1.16
N SER A 86 4.81 3.33 -1.95
CA SER A 86 5.32 4.32 -2.91
C SER A 86 5.25 3.73 -4.31
N VAL A 87 4.61 4.41 -5.24
CA VAL A 87 4.48 4.01 -6.64
C VAL A 87 4.92 5.15 -7.55
N PHE A 88 5.73 4.83 -8.57
CA PHE A 88 6.26 5.81 -9.51
C PHE A 88 5.32 6.08 -10.70
N GLY A 89 4.63 5.06 -11.21
CA GLY A 89 3.90 5.13 -12.46
C GLY A 89 4.81 5.19 -13.69
N THR A 90 4.30 5.75 -14.78
CA THR A 90 5.00 5.99 -16.06
C THR A 90 5.39 7.45 -16.27
N ALA A 91 4.83 8.36 -15.48
CA ALA A 91 5.08 9.80 -15.56
C ALA A 91 5.07 10.43 -14.18
N PHE A 92 5.77 11.55 -14.02
CA PHE A 92 5.88 12.25 -12.74
C PHE A 92 4.51 12.64 -12.15
N SER A 93 3.53 12.96 -12.99
CA SER A 93 2.14 13.27 -12.58
C SER A 93 1.40 12.11 -11.93
N GLN A 94 1.91 10.88 -12.05
CA GLN A 94 1.35 9.67 -11.42
C GLN A 94 2.06 9.29 -10.12
N ARG A 95 3.12 10.00 -9.72
CA ARG A 95 3.89 9.69 -8.51
C ARG A 95 2.98 9.74 -7.28
N LEU A 96 2.88 8.61 -6.58
CA LEU A 96 1.96 8.45 -5.44
C LEU A 96 2.67 7.84 -4.23
N ILE A 97 2.45 8.43 -3.06
CA ILE A 97 2.69 7.77 -1.78
C ILE A 97 1.34 7.63 -1.08
N THR A 98 1.03 6.42 -0.64
CA THR A 98 -0.21 6.10 0.07
C THR A 98 0.06 5.09 1.19
N GLN A 99 -1.00 4.66 1.87
CA GLN A 99 -0.94 3.67 2.93
C GLN A 99 -2.04 2.63 2.71
N MET A 100 -1.66 1.36 2.81
CA MET A 100 -2.56 0.22 2.80
C MET A 100 -2.95 -0.14 4.23
N TYR A 101 -4.23 -0.32 4.49
CA TYR A 101 -4.81 -0.82 5.74
C TYR A 101 -5.34 -2.24 5.56
N PHE A 102 -5.67 -2.93 6.64
CA PHE A 102 -6.17 -4.30 6.60
C PHE A 102 -7.66 -4.36 6.90
N GLU A 103 -8.39 -5.16 6.13
CA GLU A 103 -9.82 -5.43 6.37
C GLU A 103 -10.10 -5.82 7.82
N GLY A 104 -11.16 -5.22 8.37
CA GLY A 104 -11.65 -5.49 9.72
C GLY A 104 -10.90 -4.78 10.87
N ASP A 105 -9.87 -3.97 10.59
CA ASP A 105 -9.17 -3.24 11.65
C ASP A 105 -10.06 -2.12 12.25
N PRO A 106 -10.47 -2.22 13.54
CA PRO A 106 -11.38 -1.26 14.16
C PRO A 106 -10.74 0.12 14.39
N LEU A 107 -9.41 0.25 14.29
CA LEU A 107 -8.71 1.53 14.44
C LEU A 107 -8.83 2.41 13.19
N ILE A 108 -9.23 1.84 12.04
CA ILE A 108 -9.42 2.59 10.79
C ILE A 108 -10.40 3.76 11.01
N ALA A 109 -11.57 3.46 11.57
CA ALA A 109 -12.62 4.45 11.84
C ALA A 109 -12.24 5.51 12.89
N LYS A 110 -11.14 5.30 13.62
CA LYS A 110 -10.67 6.20 14.70
C LYS A 110 -9.43 6.99 14.30
N CYS A 111 -8.84 6.71 13.13
CA CYS A 111 -7.56 7.27 12.75
C CYS A 111 -7.70 8.69 12.18
N PRO A 112 -7.11 9.72 12.82
CA PRO A 112 -7.21 11.09 12.31
C PRO A 112 -6.54 11.30 10.94
N ILE A 113 -5.54 10.47 10.59
CA ILE A 113 -4.90 10.49 9.26
C ILE A 113 -5.85 9.96 8.18
N ILE A 114 -6.66 8.95 8.50
CA ILE A 114 -7.65 8.43 7.54
C ILE A 114 -8.79 9.43 7.40
N ALA A 115 -9.20 10.05 8.50
CA ALA A 115 -10.27 11.06 8.54
C ALA A 115 -9.97 12.34 7.74
N THR A 116 -8.75 12.53 7.22
CA THR A 116 -8.48 13.62 6.26
C THR A 116 -9.07 13.37 4.88
N ILE A 117 -9.47 12.13 4.59
CA ILE A 117 -10.12 11.73 3.34
C ILE A 117 -11.64 11.84 3.54
N PRO A 118 -12.33 12.77 2.86
CA PRO A 118 -13.76 12.99 3.09
C PRO A 118 -14.66 11.94 2.43
N ASP A 119 -14.17 11.29 1.35
CA ASP A 119 -14.93 10.29 0.61
C ASP A 119 -14.70 8.88 1.18
N GLN A 120 -15.77 8.25 1.67
CA GLN A 120 -15.73 6.90 2.20
C GLN A 120 -15.25 5.89 1.14
N ARG A 121 -15.61 6.07 -0.14
CA ARG A 121 -15.14 5.16 -1.20
C ARG A 121 -13.63 5.24 -1.40
N ALA A 122 -13.06 6.43 -1.24
CA ALA A 122 -11.61 6.62 -1.29
C ALA A 122 -10.91 6.00 -0.06
N ILE A 123 -11.55 5.99 1.11
CA ILE A 123 -11.05 5.24 2.27
C ILE A 123 -11.09 3.74 2.02
N ASP A 124 -12.21 3.23 1.49
CA ASP A 124 -12.40 1.80 1.23
C ASP A 124 -11.35 1.26 0.23
N GLN A 125 -10.94 2.08 -0.74
CA GLN A 125 -9.84 1.78 -1.67
C GLN A 125 -8.48 1.61 -0.98
N LEU A 126 -8.30 2.11 0.24
CA LEU A 126 -7.07 1.94 1.02
C LEU A 126 -7.09 0.68 1.90
N ILE A 127 -8.22 -0.03 1.96
CA ILE A 127 -8.39 -1.22 2.80
C ILE A 127 -8.17 -2.46 1.94
N ALA A 128 -7.14 -3.24 2.26
CA ALA A 128 -6.86 -4.50 1.59
C ALA A 128 -7.78 -5.62 2.13
N PRO A 129 -8.70 -6.18 1.32
CA PRO A 129 -9.47 -7.37 1.70
C PRO A 129 -8.60 -8.61 1.85
N LEU A 130 -9.01 -9.51 2.75
CA LEU A 130 -8.46 -10.86 2.88
C LEU A 130 -8.76 -11.64 1.61
N ASP A 131 -7.75 -12.30 1.06
CA ASP A 131 -7.86 -13.13 -0.13
C ASP A 131 -7.42 -14.55 0.17
N LEU A 132 -8.39 -15.44 0.44
CA LEU A 132 -8.10 -16.84 0.73
C LEU A 132 -7.69 -17.63 -0.52
N ASN A 133 -7.98 -17.14 -1.73
CA ASN A 133 -7.60 -17.82 -2.97
C ASN A 133 -6.09 -17.70 -3.25
N ALA A 134 -5.48 -16.59 -2.80
CA ALA A 134 -4.04 -16.36 -2.90
C ALA A 134 -3.25 -16.79 -1.66
N ALA A 135 -3.93 -17.34 -0.64
CA ALA A 135 -3.28 -17.89 0.55
C ALA A 135 -2.57 -19.21 0.22
N VAL A 136 -1.48 -19.49 0.93
CA VAL A 136 -0.75 -20.76 0.84
C VAL A 136 -1.14 -21.61 2.05
N PRO A 137 -1.82 -22.76 1.86
CA PRO A 137 -2.22 -23.63 2.97
C PRO A 137 -1.02 -24.02 3.84
N LEU A 138 -1.21 -23.97 5.17
CA LEU A 138 -0.18 -24.29 6.18
C LEU A 138 1.08 -23.39 6.12
N ASP A 139 1.01 -22.22 5.48
CA ASP A 139 2.12 -21.26 5.41
C ASP A 139 1.65 -19.83 5.70
N CYS A 140 0.93 -19.19 4.78
CA CYS A 140 0.61 -17.77 4.91
C CYS A 140 -0.73 -17.35 4.29
N LEU A 141 -1.41 -16.41 4.94
CA LEU A 141 -2.59 -15.72 4.40
C LEU A 141 -2.18 -14.69 3.35
N ALA A 142 -3.14 -14.27 2.52
CA ALA A 142 -2.95 -13.21 1.54
C ALA A 142 -3.97 -12.07 1.69
N TYR A 143 -3.54 -10.87 1.33
CA TYR A 143 -4.38 -9.67 1.24
C TYR A 143 -4.23 -9.06 -0.16
N LYS A 144 -5.33 -8.64 -0.75
CA LYS A 144 -5.36 -8.03 -2.08
C LYS A 144 -5.39 -6.50 -1.97
N PHE A 145 -4.53 -5.80 -2.70
CA PHE A 145 -4.46 -4.34 -2.72
C PHE A 145 -4.14 -3.83 -4.13
N ASP A 146 -5.19 -3.45 -4.87
CA ASP A 146 -5.04 -2.82 -6.18
C ASP A 146 -4.82 -1.31 -6.03
N ILE A 147 -3.99 -0.72 -6.88
CA ILE A 147 -3.61 0.70 -6.85
C ILE A 147 -3.98 1.32 -8.19
N VAL A 148 -4.78 2.38 -8.18
CA VAL A 148 -5.18 3.10 -9.39
C VAL A 148 -4.44 4.44 -9.48
N LEU A 149 -3.67 4.63 -10.54
CA LEU A 149 -2.98 5.87 -10.88
C LEU A 149 -3.79 6.65 -11.92
N ARG A 150 -3.53 7.96 -12.02
CA ARG A 150 -4.14 8.81 -13.06
C ARG A 150 -3.80 8.28 -14.45
N GLY A 151 -4.75 8.28 -15.37
CA GLY A 151 -4.57 7.80 -16.73
C GLY A 151 -4.07 8.88 -17.71
N ARG A 152 -3.70 8.41 -18.90
CA ARG A 152 -3.42 9.27 -20.06
C ARG A 152 -4.64 9.22 -20.99
N ARG A 153 -5.42 10.29 -21.04
CA ARG A 153 -6.21 10.60 -22.23
C ARG A 153 -5.23 11.07 -23.28
N SER A 154 -4.98 10.26 -24.31
CA SER A 154 -4.07 10.68 -25.37
C SER A 154 -4.74 11.74 -26.23
N THR A 155 -4.04 12.84 -26.48
CA THR A 155 -4.29 13.66 -27.66
C THR A 155 -3.68 12.92 -28.85
N LEU A 156 -4.42 12.83 -29.96
CA LEU A 156 -3.90 12.24 -31.20
C LEU A 156 -2.85 13.19 -31.80
N PHE A 157 -1.83 12.64 -32.46
CA PHE A 157 -0.95 13.43 -33.31
C PHE A 157 -1.57 13.55 -34.71
N GLU A 158 -1.36 14.67 -35.41
CA GLU A 158 -1.81 14.86 -36.79
C GLU A 158 -1.14 13.86 -37.75
N ASN A 159 0.00 13.30 -37.36
CA ASN A 159 0.88 12.52 -38.23
C ASN A 159 0.91 11.02 -37.87
N ARG A 160 0.27 10.63 -36.76
CA ARG A 160 0.17 9.24 -36.28
C ARG A 160 -1.10 9.08 -35.45
N LEU A 161 -1.89 8.06 -35.77
CA LEU A 161 -3.19 7.75 -35.16
C LEU A 161 -3.10 7.21 -33.72
N GLU A 162 -1.89 7.08 -33.15
CA GLU A 162 -1.68 6.49 -31.83
C GLU A 162 -0.74 7.37 -31.01
N GLY A 163 -1.19 7.72 -29.80
CA GLY A 163 -0.39 8.41 -28.80
C GLY A 163 -0.15 7.53 -27.59
N ASN A 164 1.14 7.24 -27.40
CA ASN A 164 1.79 6.24 -26.52
C ASN A 164 1.66 4.79 -26.97
#